data_AF-A0A1A8XQ29-F1
#
_entry.id   AF-A0A1A8XQ29-F1
#
_cell.length_a   1.000
_cell.length_b   1.000
_cell.length_c   1.000
_cell.angle_alpha   90.00
_cell.angle_beta   90.00
_cell.angle_gamma   90.00
#
_symmetry.space_group_name_H-M   'P 1'
#
loop_
_entity.id
_entity.type
_entity.pdbx_description
1 polymer ?
#
loop_
_entity_poly.entity_id
_entity_poly.type
_entity_poly.pdbx_seq_one_letter_code
_entity_poly.pdbx_strand_id
1 'polypeptide(L)'
;MAEQLAYDPLTQLENSWIDLRESGMFAVTLEVRYIMSTEARTGKPLWHMGCRFLNLSPHDETLIQRFMARVEAERRALSSE
;
A
#
# COMPACT_ATOMS: atom_id res chain seq x y z
N MET A 1 9.92 5.03 -23.21
CA MET A 1 8.82 5.84 -22.64
C MET A 1 8.27 5.06 -21.46
N ALA A 2 8.16 5.70 -20.29
CA ALA A 2 7.47 5.13 -19.15
C ALA A 2 6.01 4.86 -19.53
N GLU A 3 5.55 3.63 -19.45
CA GLU A 3 4.13 3.31 -19.61
C GLU A 3 3.37 4.03 -18.50
N GLN A 4 2.44 4.91 -18.89
CA GLN A 4 1.66 5.69 -17.96
C GLN A 4 0.65 4.76 -17.27
N LEU A 5 0.64 4.75 -15.94
CA LEU A 5 -0.42 4.07 -15.22
C LEU A 5 -1.75 4.79 -15.51
N ALA A 6 -2.62 4.13 -16.25
CA ALA A 6 -3.92 4.66 -16.67
C ALA A 6 -4.98 4.43 -15.58
N TYR A 7 -4.75 4.97 -14.37
CA TYR A 7 -5.79 5.03 -13.35
C TYR A 7 -6.12 6.50 -13.04
N ASP A 8 -7.41 6.81 -13.06
CA ASP A 8 -7.89 8.13 -12.69
C ASP A 8 -8.15 8.18 -11.17
N PRO A 9 -8.05 9.37 -10.53
CA PRO A 9 -8.54 9.54 -9.18
C PRO A 9 -10.00 9.05 -9.05
N LEU A 10 -10.32 8.47 -7.89
CA LEU A 10 -11.61 7.83 -7.56
C LEU A 10 -11.88 6.49 -8.28
N THR A 11 -10.95 6.01 -9.12
CA THR A 11 -11.05 4.65 -9.66
C THR A 11 -11.04 3.63 -8.54
N GLN A 12 -11.99 2.68 -8.57
CA GLN A 12 -12.06 1.58 -7.62
C GLN A 12 -11.35 0.34 -8.19
N LEU A 13 -10.35 -0.15 -7.45
CA LEU A 13 -9.64 -1.38 -7.72
C LEU A 13 -10.25 -2.48 -6.87
N GLU A 14 -11.29 -3.12 -7.40
CA GLU A 14 -11.97 -4.23 -6.75
C GLU A 14 -11.09 -5.48 -6.69
N ASN A 15 -11.37 -6.35 -5.72
CA ASN A 15 -10.68 -7.64 -5.54
C ASN A 15 -9.15 -7.51 -5.41
N SER A 16 -8.66 -6.39 -4.87
CA SER A 16 -7.25 -6.18 -4.61
C SER A 16 -6.82 -7.04 -3.42
N TRP A 17 -5.69 -7.72 -3.54
CA TRP A 17 -5.11 -8.50 -2.44
C TRP A 17 -3.96 -7.74 -1.80
N ILE A 18 -4.01 -7.61 -0.48
CA ILE A 18 -2.97 -6.98 0.33
C ILE A 18 -2.27 -8.06 1.14
N ASP A 19 -0.98 -8.27 0.85
CA ASP A 19 -0.12 -9.22 1.56
C ASP A 19 0.71 -8.48 2.63
N LEU A 20 0.39 -8.74 3.90
CA LEU A 20 1.11 -8.24 5.08
C LEU A 20 2.13 -9.28 5.62
N ARG A 21 2.48 -10.27 4.78
CA ARG A 21 3.37 -11.39 5.05
C ARG A 21 2.88 -12.22 6.23
N GLU A 22 3.74 -12.40 7.23
CA GLU A 22 3.42 -13.09 8.49
C GLU A 22 2.19 -12.51 9.23
N SER A 23 1.81 -11.25 8.98
CA SER A 23 0.60 -10.69 9.59
C SER A 23 -0.68 -11.16 8.91
N GLY A 24 -0.58 -11.78 7.72
CA GLY A 24 -1.69 -12.32 6.95
C GLY A 24 -1.90 -11.60 5.62
N MET A 25 -2.89 -12.06 4.86
CA MET A 25 -3.30 -11.50 3.58
C MET A 25 -4.82 -11.35 3.57
N PHE A 26 -5.33 -10.28 2.96
CA PHE A 26 -6.76 -10.03 2.84
C PHE A 26 -7.13 -9.40 1.50
N ALA A 27 -8.38 -9.59 1.08
CA ALA A 27 -8.95 -8.97 -0.10
C ALA A 27 -9.69 -7.68 0.29
N VAL A 28 -9.54 -6.63 -0.51
CA VAL A 28 -10.15 -5.32 -0.26
C VAL A 28 -10.39 -4.57 -1.57
N THR A 29 -11.31 -3.62 -1.56
CA THR A 29 -11.43 -2.65 -2.65
C THR A 29 -10.61 -1.41 -2.30
N LEU A 30 -9.76 -0.96 -3.23
CA LEU A 30 -8.98 0.27 -3.07
C LEU A 30 -9.57 1.38 -3.93
N GLU A 31 -9.69 2.58 -3.39
CA GLU A 31 -9.99 3.78 -4.18
C GLU A 31 -8.69 4.54 -4.45
N VAL A 32 -8.38 4.78 -5.72
CA VAL A 32 -7.23 5.59 -6.12
C VAL A 32 -7.46 7.04 -5.68
N ARG A 33 -6.50 7.60 -4.95
CA ARG A 33 -6.53 8.99 -4.47
C ARG A 33 -5.66 9.91 -5.30
N TYR A 34 -4.51 9.43 -5.72
CA TYR A 34 -3.59 10.12 -6.64
C TYR A 34 -2.57 9.15 -7.21
N ILE A 35 -1.93 9.56 -8.31
CA ILE A 35 -0.77 8.88 -8.90
C ILE A 35 0.31 9.92 -9.16
N MET A 36 1.52 9.61 -8.72
CA MET A 36 2.71 10.42 -8.96
C MET A 36 3.78 9.54 -9.59
N SER A 37 4.48 10.03 -10.61
CA SER A 37 5.74 9.44 -11.06
C SER A 37 6.91 10.13 -10.36
N THR A 38 7.87 9.35 -9.91
CA THR A 38 9.19 9.83 -9.53
C THR A 38 10.25 9.16 -10.40
N GLU A 39 11.31 9.91 -10.74
CA GLU A 39 12.43 9.35 -11.47
C GLU A 39 13.28 8.51 -10.51
N ALA A 40 13.33 7.20 -10.74
CA ALA A 40 14.27 6.38 -9.98
C ALA A 40 15.70 6.72 -10.43
N ARG A 41 16.66 6.59 -9.50
CA ARG A 41 18.11 6.74 -9.77
C ARG A 41 18.61 5.85 -10.92
N THR A 42 17.88 4.79 -11.23
CA THR A 42 18.17 3.82 -12.30
C THR A 42 17.61 4.23 -13.66
N GLY A 43 17.00 5.42 -13.79
CA GLY A 43 16.40 5.93 -15.02
C GLY A 43 15.05 5.29 -15.39
N LYS A 44 14.53 4.40 -14.54
CA LYS A 44 13.18 3.83 -14.69
C LYS A 44 12.15 4.69 -13.94
N PRO A 45 10.94 4.87 -14.47
CA PRO A 45 9.85 5.51 -13.74
C PRO A 45 9.48 4.65 -12.52
N LEU A 46 9.45 5.26 -11.33
CA LEU A 46 8.82 4.68 -10.16
C LEU A 46 7.47 5.39 -9.97
N TRP A 47 6.40 4.61 -9.89
CA TRP A 47 5.08 5.16 -9.66
C TRP A 47 4.70 5.01 -8.18
N HIS A 48 4.19 6.11 -7.62
CA HIS A 48 3.61 6.15 -6.29
C HIS A 48 2.12 6.41 -6.41
N MET A 49 1.32 5.45 -5.94
CA MET A 49 -0.13 5.51 -5.98
C MET A 49 -0.66 5.57 -4.56
N GLY A 50 -1.34 6.66 -4.23
CA GLY A 50 -2.07 6.79 -2.97
C GLY A 50 -3.42 6.12 -3.10
N CYS A 51 -3.76 5.23 -2.17
CA CYS A 51 -5.03 4.52 -2.15
C CYS A 51 -5.76 4.71 -0.81
N ARG A 52 -7.08 4.61 -0.84
CA ARG A 52 -7.94 4.49 0.34
C ARG A 52 -8.58 3.10 0.37
N PHE A 53 -8.57 2.43 1.51
CA PHE A 53 -9.36 1.21 1.68
C PHE A 53 -10.86 1.53 1.72
N LEU A 54 -11.65 0.79 0.95
CA LEU A 54 -13.11 0.84 1.00
C LEU A 54 -13.64 -0.39 1.73
N ASN A 55 -14.59 -0.18 2.66
CA ASN A 55 -15.31 -1.23 3.38
C ASN A 55 -14.42 -2.27 4.08
N LEU A 56 -13.38 -1.82 4.79
CA LEU A 56 -12.56 -2.69 5.62
C LEU A 56 -13.41 -3.40 6.67
N SER A 57 -13.23 -4.71 6.80
CA SER A 57 -13.84 -5.46 7.91
C SER A 57 -13.05 -5.22 9.21
N PRO A 58 -13.68 -5.33 10.39
CA PRO A 58 -12.95 -5.24 11.67
C PRO A 58 -11.81 -6.25 11.81
N HIS A 59 -11.95 -7.43 11.18
CA HIS A 59 -10.91 -8.43 11.10
C HIS A 59 -9.68 -7.91 10.33
N ASP A 60 -9.91 -7.30 9.17
CA ASP A 60 -8.83 -6.80 8.32
C ASP A 60 -8.17 -5.54 8.90
N GLU A 61 -8.94 -4.68 9.57
CA GLU A 61 -8.39 -3.60 10.39
C GLU A 61 -7.43 -4.15 11.44
N THR A 62 -7.81 -5.23 12.13
CA THR A 62 -6.94 -5.89 13.12
C THR A 62 -5.65 -6.43 12.49
N LEU A 63 -5.72 -7.01 11.29
CA LEU A 63 -4.54 -7.46 10.54
C LEU A 63 -3.58 -6.29 10.26
N ILE A 64 -4.11 -5.17 9.76
CA ILE A 64 -3.34 -3.96 9.47
C ILE A 64 -2.71 -3.40 10.74
N GLN A 65 -3.48 -3.27 11.83
CA GLN A 65 -2.97 -2.73 13.09
C GLN A 65 -1.82 -3.58 13.66
N ARG A 66 -1.95 -4.92 13.63
CA ARG A 66 -0.85 -5.82 14.05
C ARG A 66 0.38 -5.67 13.18
N PHE A 67 0.20 -5.53 11.86
CA PHE A 67 1.31 -5.30 10.94
C PHE A 67 2.03 -3.99 11.25
N MET A 68 1.29 -2.88 11.42
CA MET A 68 1.88 -1.58 11.77
C MET A 68 2.65 -1.65 13.09
N ALA A 69 2.08 -2.26 14.12
CA ALA A 69 2.74 -2.41 15.41
C ALA A 69 4.07 -3.18 15.30
N ARG A 70 4.13 -4.24 14.48
CA ARG A 70 5.38 -4.97 14.22
C ARG A 70 6.40 -4.10 13.50
N VAL A 71 6.00 -3.44 12.40
CA VAL A 71 6.90 -2.56 11.63
C VAL A 71 7.46 -1.44 12.50
N GLU A 72 6.65 -0.86 13.39
CA GLU A 72 7.09 0.16 14.34
C GLU A 72 8.08 -0.40 15.36
N ALA A 73 7.84 -1.59 15.89
CA ALA A 73 8.77 -2.26 16.82
C ALA A 73 10.13 -2.53 16.14
N GLU A 74 10.12 -3.05 14.91
CA GLU A 74 11.33 -3.27 14.09
C GLU A 74 12.09 -1.96 13.84
N ARG A 75 11.39 -0.87 13.46
CA ARG A 75 12.00 0.45 13.26
C ARG A 75 12.65 0.99 14.53
N ARG A 76 12.03 0.81 15.70
CA ARG A 76 12.59 1.25 16.98
C ARG A 76 13.84 0.47 17.36
N ALA A 77 13.86 -0.84 17.11
CA ALA A 77 15.03 -1.67 17.35
C ALA A 77 16.22 -1.20 16.50
N LEU A 78 16.00 -0.93 15.21
CA LEU A 78 17.03 -0.45 14.28
C LEU A 78 17.52 0.99 14.55
N SER A 79 16.72 1.81 15.22
CA SER A 79 17.08 3.20 15.54
C SER A 79 17.76 3.35 16.91
N SER A 80 17.80 2.27 17.70
CA SER A 80 18.39 2.26 19.04
C SER A 80 19.83 1.72 19.06
N GLU A 81 20.41 1.49 17.88
CA GLU A 81 21.81 1.08 17.66
C GLU A 81 22.67 2.25 17.15
#